data_AF-A0A2H0N3Y1-F1
#
_entry.id   AF-A0A2H0N3Y1-F1
#
_cell.length_a   1.000
_cell.length_b   1.000
_cell.length_c   1.000
_cell.angle_alpha   90.00
_cell.angle_beta   90.00
_cell.angle_gamma   90.00
#
_symmetry.space_group_name_H-M   'P 1'
#
loop_
_entity.id
_entity.type
_entity.pdbx_description
1 polymer ?
#
loop_
_entity_poly.entity_id
_entity_poly.type
_entity_poly.pdbx_seq_one_letter_code
_entity_poly.pdbx_strand_id
1 'polypeptide(L)'
;MAIYVGVGSSENSADSKQAGFEACKKAIKKIGDEKPDFTFTFSSVAFNQEELVSGVAEASNEAPGIGCSDAGEITSDGPNSKSVVVMAIKSDSIVFTSGLSENIKSGAREAGRAVAESIKNKAKEPLRTFIMLPDVLTGNGADTVRGVLDALGANFPVVGGAAGDDFLFKKTYQYCDGKVSSGAVAGVGLSGKFSFAMGVRHGWMPVSQPMKVTKSKGAVVHTIDNKPAISVYEDYFGSKAEELRKEPLARMAITYPLGLKVPDLDEYLIRDPITVDENGAITCAA
;
A
#
# COMPACT_ATOMS: atom_id res chain seq x y z
N MET A 1 26.29 -12.48 7.98
CA MET A 1 25.08 -11.95 7.35
C MET A 1 24.70 -10.72 8.12
N ALA A 2 25.09 -9.57 7.60
CA ALA A 2 24.72 -8.29 8.17
C ALA A 2 23.62 -7.68 7.31
N ILE A 3 22.54 -7.28 7.95
CA ILE A 3 21.48 -6.46 7.36
C ILE A 3 21.50 -5.14 8.12
N TYR A 4 21.88 -4.06 7.44
CA TYR A 4 21.82 -2.71 7.99
C TYR A 4 20.60 -2.00 7.44
N VAL A 5 19.82 -1.38 8.32
CA VAL A 5 18.61 -0.65 7.95
C VAL A 5 18.67 0.74 8.57
N GLY A 6 18.46 1.75 7.74
CA GLY A 6 18.38 3.14 8.15
C GLY A 6 17.06 3.75 7.70
N VAL A 7 16.42 4.51 8.58
CA VAL A 7 15.20 5.28 8.25
C VAL A 7 15.50 6.76 8.43
N GLY A 8 15.17 7.56 7.42
CA GLY A 8 15.30 9.01 7.45
C GLY A 8 14.02 9.68 6.96
N SER A 9 13.76 10.89 7.46
CA SER A 9 12.59 11.68 7.07
C SER A 9 12.94 13.14 6.74
N SER A 10 12.11 13.79 5.93
CA SER A 10 12.15 15.24 5.72
C SER A 10 10.72 15.80 5.61
N GLU A 11 10.53 17.00 6.15
CA GLU A 11 9.29 17.78 6.08
C GLU A 11 9.49 19.04 5.22
N ASN A 12 10.55 19.08 4.41
CA ASN A 12 10.91 20.25 3.61
C ASN A 12 9.93 20.48 2.45
N SER A 13 8.74 21.00 2.76
CA SER A 13 7.66 21.21 1.79
C SER A 13 7.94 22.32 0.77
N ALA A 14 9.03 23.08 0.91
CA ALA A 14 9.39 24.16 0.01
C ALA A 14 10.13 23.66 -1.24
N ASP A 15 10.83 22.53 -1.15
CA ASP A 15 11.60 21.94 -2.24
C ASP A 15 11.47 20.40 -2.19
N SER A 16 10.67 19.86 -3.09
CA SER A 16 10.35 18.42 -3.10
C SER A 16 11.57 17.57 -3.39
N LYS A 17 12.47 18.02 -4.27
CA LYS A 17 13.70 17.31 -4.58
C LYS A 17 14.62 17.28 -3.35
N GLN A 18 14.79 18.42 -2.69
CA GLN A 18 15.60 18.50 -1.48
C GLN A 18 15.01 17.65 -0.34
N ALA A 19 13.68 17.59 -0.19
CA ALA A 19 13.02 16.73 0.79
C ALA A 19 13.37 15.25 0.59
N GLY A 20 13.27 14.76 -0.65
CA GLY A 20 13.67 13.39 -1.00
C GLY A 20 15.16 13.12 -0.75
N PHE A 21 16.02 14.05 -1.16
CA PHE A 21 17.47 13.96 -0.96
C PHE A 21 17.84 13.88 0.53
N GLU A 22 17.29 14.77 1.36
CA GLU A 22 17.56 14.82 2.80
C GLU A 22 17.08 13.56 3.53
N ALA A 23 15.85 13.11 3.25
CA ALA A 23 15.30 11.89 3.85
C ALA A 23 16.20 10.69 3.53
N CYS A 24 16.61 10.56 2.27
CA CYS A 24 17.50 9.49 1.82
C CYS A 24 18.90 9.58 2.45
N LYS A 25 19.52 10.78 2.51
CA LYS A 25 20.84 10.95 3.15
C LYS A 25 20.81 10.63 4.64
N LYS A 26 19.74 11.01 5.35
CA LYS A 26 19.55 10.64 6.76
C LYS A 26 19.44 9.12 6.94
N ALA A 27 18.75 8.44 6.03
CA ALA A 27 18.65 6.98 6.02
C ALA A 27 20.02 6.32 5.75
N ILE A 28 20.75 6.79 4.73
CA ILE A 28 22.06 6.28 4.32
C ILE A 28 23.11 6.44 5.43
N LYS A 29 23.08 7.56 6.15
CA LYS A 29 23.97 7.77 7.30
C LYS A 29 23.82 6.69 8.38
N LYS A 30 22.59 6.18 8.59
CA LYS A 30 22.31 5.12 9.57
C LYS A 30 22.79 3.73 9.13
N ILE A 31 23.12 3.53 7.86
CA ILE A 31 23.74 2.29 7.34
C ILE A 31 25.25 2.44 7.08
N GLY A 32 25.89 3.48 7.62
CA GLY A 32 27.34 3.68 7.51
C GLY A 32 27.81 4.51 6.31
N ASP A 33 26.93 5.32 5.72
CA ASP A 33 27.22 6.14 4.53
C ASP A 33 27.61 5.34 3.27
N GLU A 34 27.19 4.08 3.22
CA GLU A 34 27.37 3.20 2.06
C GLU A 34 26.20 3.28 1.06
N LYS A 35 26.45 2.93 -0.21
CA LYS A 35 25.39 2.79 -1.20
C LYS A 35 24.42 1.67 -0.76
N PRO A 36 23.11 1.97 -0.57
CA PRO A 36 22.13 0.95 -0.22
C PRO A 36 21.94 -0.04 -1.36
N ASP A 37 21.63 -1.28 -1.01
CA ASP A 37 21.24 -2.31 -1.98
C ASP A 37 19.77 -2.20 -2.36
N PHE A 38 18.95 -1.53 -1.53
CA PHE A 38 17.57 -1.21 -1.84
C PHE A 38 17.04 -0.03 -1.02
N THR A 39 16.06 0.71 -1.55
CA THR A 39 15.33 1.75 -0.83
C THR A 39 13.81 1.54 -0.88
N PHE A 40 13.13 1.83 0.23
CA PHE A 40 11.69 2.07 0.26
C PHE A 40 11.41 3.55 0.46
N THR A 41 10.56 4.13 -0.37
CA THR A 41 10.18 5.56 -0.27
C THR A 41 8.68 5.71 -0.10
N PHE A 42 8.27 6.42 0.95
CA PHE A 42 6.89 6.78 1.21
C PHE A 42 6.78 8.29 1.33
N SER A 43 5.74 8.88 0.75
CA SER A 43 5.57 10.33 0.76
C SER A 43 4.10 10.75 0.71
N SER A 44 3.80 11.80 1.47
CA SER A 44 2.58 12.58 1.27
C SER A 44 2.48 13.13 -0.16
N VAL A 45 1.24 13.25 -0.65
CA VAL A 45 0.94 13.86 -1.96
C VAL A 45 1.10 15.39 -1.97
N ALA A 46 1.47 16.00 -0.84
CA ALA A 46 1.81 17.41 -0.74
C ALA A 46 3.08 17.80 -1.53
N PHE A 47 3.93 16.81 -1.86
CA PHE A 47 5.16 17.01 -2.63
C PHE A 47 4.94 16.79 -4.13
N ASN A 48 5.82 17.37 -4.95
CA ASN A 48 5.98 16.94 -6.33
C ASN A 48 6.72 15.59 -6.35
N GLN A 49 6.01 14.53 -6.72
CA GLN A 49 6.51 13.16 -6.60
C GLN A 49 7.70 12.88 -7.53
N GLU A 50 7.72 13.46 -8.74
CA GLU A 50 8.84 13.28 -9.69
C GLU A 50 10.12 13.93 -9.16
N GLU A 51 10.02 15.17 -8.65
CA GLU A 51 11.14 15.88 -8.06
C GLU A 51 11.68 15.17 -6.82
N LEU A 52 10.77 14.73 -5.93
CA LEU A 52 11.10 13.99 -4.72
C LEU A 52 11.83 12.69 -5.03
N VAL A 53 11.30 11.88 -5.94
CA VAL A 53 11.93 10.60 -6.32
C VAL A 53 13.28 10.85 -7.00
N SER A 54 13.42 11.91 -7.80
CA SER A 54 14.71 12.34 -8.33
C SER A 54 15.72 12.68 -7.23
N GLY A 55 15.29 13.35 -6.16
CA GLY A 55 16.14 13.62 -4.99
C GLY A 55 16.61 12.37 -4.26
N VAL A 56 15.73 11.37 -4.11
CA VAL A 56 16.07 10.06 -3.52
C VAL A 56 17.07 9.30 -4.41
N ALA A 57 16.84 9.29 -5.73
CA ALA A 57 17.73 8.66 -6.70
C ALA A 57 19.14 9.27 -6.65
N GLU A 58 19.23 10.61 -6.60
CA GLU A 58 20.51 11.32 -6.48
C GLU A 58 21.24 10.98 -5.17
N ALA A 59 20.54 11.06 -4.03
CA ALA A 59 21.13 10.77 -2.71
C ALA A 59 21.61 9.32 -2.55
N SER A 60 20.91 8.37 -3.18
CA SER A 60 21.22 6.94 -3.13
C SER A 60 22.20 6.46 -4.20
N ASN A 61 22.69 7.37 -5.06
CA ASN A 61 23.52 7.05 -6.21
C ASN A 61 22.84 5.99 -7.12
N GLU A 62 21.57 6.23 -7.45
CA GLU A 62 20.73 5.35 -8.30
C GLU A 62 20.68 3.92 -7.73
N ALA A 63 20.43 3.79 -6.42
CA ALA A 63 20.12 2.48 -5.85
C ALA A 63 18.70 2.05 -6.28
N PRO A 64 18.46 0.76 -6.53
CA PRO A 64 17.12 0.29 -6.84
C PRO A 64 16.19 0.54 -5.63
N GLY A 65 14.91 0.67 -5.91
CA GLY A 65 13.93 0.96 -4.87
C GLY A 65 12.51 0.95 -5.37
N ILE A 66 11.58 0.73 -4.44
CA ILE A 66 10.15 0.93 -4.70
C ILE A 66 9.55 1.84 -3.64
N GLY A 67 8.34 2.30 -3.91
CA GLY A 67 7.66 3.17 -2.97
C GLY A 67 6.27 3.52 -3.46
N CYS A 68 5.59 4.37 -2.70
CA CYS A 68 4.32 4.93 -3.11
C CYS A 68 4.00 6.21 -2.33
N SER A 69 2.99 6.93 -2.79
CA SER A 69 2.39 7.97 -1.98
C SER A 69 1.57 7.36 -0.84
N ASP A 70 1.33 8.13 0.22
CA ASP A 70 0.62 7.69 1.42
C ASP A 70 -0.38 8.73 1.96
N ALA A 71 -0.82 8.52 3.20
CA ALA A 71 -1.72 9.43 3.93
C ALA A 71 -1.20 9.72 5.35
N GLY A 72 0.12 9.65 5.55
CA GLY A 72 0.80 9.76 6.83
C GLY A 72 1.87 8.68 7.00
N GLU A 73 2.98 9.07 7.61
CA GLU A 73 4.16 8.23 7.70
C GLU A 73 4.43 7.83 9.16
N ILE A 74 4.61 6.54 9.44
CA ILE A 74 4.93 6.04 10.78
C ILE A 74 6.37 5.55 10.80
N THR A 75 7.18 6.13 11.69
CA THR A 75 8.60 5.79 11.85
C THR A 75 8.89 5.35 13.28
N SER A 76 10.14 4.98 13.56
CA SER A 76 10.61 4.74 14.93
C SER A 76 10.47 5.96 15.84
N ASP A 77 10.42 7.16 15.26
CA ASP A 77 10.36 8.43 15.98
C ASP A 77 8.91 8.87 16.22
N GLY A 78 7.94 8.14 15.66
CA GLY A 78 6.50 8.40 15.79
C GLY A 78 5.80 8.64 14.45
N PRO A 79 4.50 9.00 14.50
CA PRO A 79 3.73 9.39 13.32
C PRO A 79 4.10 10.80 12.86
N ASN A 80 4.24 10.97 11.55
CA ASN A 80 4.42 12.24 10.86
C ASN A 80 3.31 12.42 9.82
N SER A 81 3.21 13.64 9.29
CA SER A 81 2.30 13.96 8.20
C SER A 81 2.96 14.97 7.29
N LYS A 82 2.62 14.96 6.00
CA LYS A 82 3.21 15.86 5.01
C LYS A 82 4.73 15.74 4.99
N SER A 83 5.23 14.50 5.07
CA SER A 83 6.65 14.23 5.11
C SER A 83 7.06 13.29 3.97
N VAL A 84 8.36 13.05 3.87
CA VAL A 84 8.97 12.04 3.02
C VAL A 84 9.74 11.13 3.93
N VAL A 85 9.51 9.82 3.84
CA VAL A 85 10.25 8.81 4.60
C VAL A 85 10.96 7.87 3.64
N VAL A 86 12.25 7.68 3.86
CA VAL A 86 13.09 6.73 3.13
C VAL A 86 13.66 5.71 4.10
N MET A 87 13.48 4.43 3.77
CA MET A 87 14.19 3.32 4.38
C MET A 87 15.28 2.85 3.43
N ALA A 88 16.54 2.92 3.86
CA ALA A 88 17.70 2.41 3.13
C ALA A 88 18.13 1.06 3.73
N ILE A 89 18.38 0.06 2.87
CA ILE A 89 18.79 -1.28 3.28
C ILE A 89 20.11 -1.63 2.62
N LYS A 90 21.06 -2.14 3.41
CA LYS A 90 22.31 -2.77 2.96
C LYS A 90 22.33 -4.22 3.44
N SER A 91 22.58 -5.17 2.55
CA SER A 91 22.62 -6.59 2.89
C SER A 91 23.58 -7.39 2.03
N ASP A 92 24.34 -8.27 2.70
CA ASP A 92 25.18 -9.29 2.05
C ASP A 92 24.42 -10.58 1.70
N SER A 93 23.15 -10.67 2.07
CA SER A 93 22.38 -11.93 2.11
C SER A 93 21.01 -11.84 1.44
N ILE A 94 20.50 -10.64 1.20
CA ILE A 94 19.24 -10.39 0.51
C ILE A 94 19.53 -9.76 -0.85
N VAL A 95 18.97 -10.35 -1.90
CA VAL A 95 18.97 -9.78 -3.25
C VAL A 95 17.57 -9.29 -3.56
N PHE A 96 17.48 -8.02 -3.93
CA PHE A 96 16.22 -7.34 -4.26
C PHE A 96 16.05 -7.27 -5.78
N THR A 97 14.83 -7.53 -6.26
CA THR A 97 14.49 -7.38 -7.68
C THR A 97 13.18 -6.62 -7.79
N SER A 98 13.25 -5.38 -8.25
CA SER A 98 12.13 -4.45 -8.40
C SER A 98 11.40 -4.61 -9.74
N GLY A 99 10.14 -4.21 -9.75
CA GLY A 99 9.31 -4.16 -10.95
C GLY A 99 8.12 -3.23 -10.78
N LEU A 100 7.61 -2.78 -11.92
CA LEU A 100 6.44 -1.92 -12.04
C LEU A 100 5.53 -2.49 -13.13
N SER A 101 4.24 -2.61 -12.84
CA SER A 101 3.20 -2.85 -13.86
C SER A 101 2.20 -1.71 -13.83
N GLU A 102 1.95 -1.09 -14.97
CA GLU A 102 1.00 0.02 -15.11
C GLU A 102 -0.39 -0.48 -15.55
N ASN A 103 -1.37 0.42 -15.57
CA ASN A 103 -2.73 0.17 -16.07
C ASN A 103 -3.53 -0.89 -15.30
N ILE A 104 -3.50 -0.84 -13.97
CA ILE A 104 -4.33 -1.70 -13.10
C ILE A 104 -5.81 -1.66 -13.53
N LYS A 105 -6.31 -0.50 -13.95
CA LYS A 105 -7.72 -0.30 -14.33
C LYS A 105 -8.20 -1.22 -15.45
N SER A 106 -7.33 -1.63 -16.38
CA SER A 106 -7.73 -2.52 -17.48
C SER A 106 -7.74 -4.00 -17.09
N GLY A 107 -7.09 -4.36 -15.98
CA GLY A 107 -7.02 -5.74 -15.49
C GLY A 107 -6.13 -5.84 -14.26
N ALA A 108 -6.73 -5.80 -13.07
CA ALA A 108 -5.98 -5.80 -11.81
C ALA A 108 -5.21 -7.11 -11.59
N ARG A 109 -5.84 -8.24 -11.93
CA ARG A 109 -5.21 -9.57 -11.85
C ARG A 109 -4.07 -9.71 -12.84
N GLU A 110 -4.24 -9.22 -14.05
CA GLU A 110 -3.22 -9.22 -15.10
C GLU A 110 -2.05 -8.32 -14.70
N ALA A 111 -2.30 -7.14 -14.13
CA ALA A 111 -1.25 -6.24 -13.64
C ALA A 111 -0.44 -6.88 -12.50
N GLY A 112 -1.12 -7.53 -11.55
CA GLY A 112 -0.47 -8.30 -10.47
C GLY A 112 0.39 -9.45 -11.01
N ARG A 113 -0.11 -10.19 -12.00
CA ARG A 113 0.66 -11.25 -12.66
C ARG A 113 1.88 -10.70 -13.39
N ALA A 114 1.70 -9.63 -14.17
CA ALA A 114 2.74 -9.02 -14.99
C ALA A 114 3.92 -8.51 -14.14
N VAL A 115 3.65 -7.82 -13.02
CA VAL A 115 4.72 -7.35 -12.13
C VAL A 115 5.48 -8.52 -11.51
N ALA A 116 4.77 -9.57 -11.08
CA ALA A 116 5.38 -10.74 -10.47
C ALA A 116 6.21 -11.57 -11.46
N GLU A 117 5.72 -11.77 -12.69
CA GLU A 117 6.46 -12.44 -13.77
C GLU A 117 7.70 -11.64 -14.18
N SER A 118 7.58 -10.32 -14.32
CA SER A 118 8.71 -9.43 -14.63
C SER A 118 9.83 -9.58 -13.60
N ILE A 119 9.47 -9.54 -12.31
CA ILE A 119 10.43 -9.69 -11.21
C ILE A 119 11.02 -11.11 -11.18
N LYS A 120 10.18 -12.14 -11.28
CA LYS A 120 10.63 -13.54 -11.31
C LYS A 120 11.60 -13.82 -12.45
N ASN A 121 11.37 -13.24 -13.62
CA ASN A 121 12.22 -13.41 -14.81
C ASN A 121 13.56 -12.66 -14.70
N LYS A 122 13.59 -11.53 -13.98
CA LYS A 122 14.82 -10.76 -13.71
C LYS A 122 15.66 -11.37 -12.57
N ALA A 123 15.01 -12.05 -11.63
CA ALA A 123 15.67 -12.62 -10.46
C ALA A 123 16.64 -13.74 -10.86
N LYS A 124 17.84 -13.72 -10.27
CA LYS A 124 18.88 -14.74 -10.52
C LYS A 124 18.74 -15.97 -9.62
N GLU A 125 17.99 -15.83 -8.54
CA GLU A 125 17.73 -16.86 -7.54
C GLU A 125 16.22 -16.97 -7.29
N PRO A 126 15.73 -18.13 -6.80
CA PRO A 126 14.33 -18.28 -6.43
C PRO A 126 13.89 -17.22 -5.41
N LEU A 127 12.79 -16.54 -5.71
CA LEU A 127 12.17 -15.60 -4.77
C LEU A 127 11.68 -16.35 -3.54
N ARG A 128 11.77 -15.71 -2.37
CA ARG A 128 11.31 -16.23 -1.09
C ARG A 128 10.20 -15.40 -0.46
N THR A 129 10.10 -14.13 -0.85
CA THR A 129 9.06 -13.19 -0.40
C THR A 129 8.84 -12.16 -1.49
N PHE A 130 7.61 -11.66 -1.59
CA PHE A 130 7.23 -10.58 -2.50
C PHE A 130 6.57 -9.46 -1.70
N ILE A 131 7.03 -8.23 -1.90
CA ILE A 131 6.44 -7.03 -1.31
C ILE A 131 5.81 -6.23 -2.44
N MET A 132 4.56 -5.79 -2.29
CA MET A 132 3.84 -5.03 -3.32
C MET A 132 3.14 -3.79 -2.77
N LEU A 133 3.04 -2.77 -3.62
CA LEU A 133 2.38 -1.49 -3.37
C LEU A 133 1.51 -1.15 -4.60
N PRO A 134 0.26 -1.66 -4.67
CA PRO A 134 -0.69 -1.28 -5.70
C PRO A 134 -1.36 0.07 -5.39
N ASP A 135 -1.95 0.67 -6.42
CA ASP A 135 -2.91 1.77 -6.28
C ASP A 135 -4.17 1.30 -5.52
N VAL A 136 -4.62 2.06 -4.51
CA VAL A 136 -5.85 1.76 -3.74
C VAL A 136 -7.12 2.32 -4.41
N LEU A 137 -7.00 3.35 -5.25
CA LEU A 137 -8.14 4.08 -5.83
C LEU A 137 -8.60 3.49 -7.16
N THR A 138 -7.86 2.54 -7.75
CA THR A 138 -8.23 1.92 -9.02
C THR A 138 -7.99 0.41 -9.04
N GLY A 139 -8.85 -0.29 -9.77
CA GLY A 139 -8.85 -1.76 -9.83
C GLY A 139 -9.35 -2.42 -8.55
N ASN A 140 -8.94 -3.68 -8.37
CA ASN A 140 -9.29 -4.51 -7.23
C ASN A 140 -8.00 -5.11 -6.66
N GLY A 141 -7.55 -4.62 -5.51
CA GLY A 141 -6.31 -5.08 -4.88
C GLY A 141 -6.28 -6.59 -4.56
N ALA A 142 -7.43 -7.20 -4.24
CA ALA A 142 -7.50 -8.65 -4.01
C ALA A 142 -7.26 -9.42 -5.31
N ASP A 143 -7.76 -8.91 -6.44
CA ASP A 143 -7.42 -9.46 -7.76
C ASP A 143 -5.95 -9.23 -8.12
N THR A 144 -5.36 -8.09 -7.76
CA THR A 144 -3.91 -7.86 -7.92
C THR A 144 -3.09 -8.88 -7.14
N VAL A 145 -3.44 -9.13 -5.87
CA VAL A 145 -2.79 -10.17 -5.05
C VAL A 145 -2.96 -11.56 -5.68
N ARG A 146 -4.16 -11.91 -6.16
CA ARG A 146 -4.39 -13.17 -6.90
C ARG A 146 -3.53 -13.27 -8.15
N GLY A 147 -3.32 -12.16 -8.85
CA GLY A 147 -2.42 -12.08 -10.01
C GLY A 147 -0.98 -12.44 -9.66
N VAL A 148 -0.46 -11.87 -8.57
CA VAL A 148 0.87 -12.20 -8.05
C VAL A 148 0.96 -13.69 -7.69
N LEU A 149 -0.06 -14.21 -6.99
CA LEU A 149 -0.11 -15.63 -6.59
C LEU A 149 -0.24 -16.59 -7.78
N ASP A 150 -0.89 -16.19 -8.88
CA ASP A 150 -0.92 -16.99 -10.11
C ASP A 150 0.50 -17.20 -10.68
N ALA A 151 1.38 -16.20 -10.57
CA ALA A 151 2.75 -16.25 -11.08
C ALA A 151 3.75 -16.94 -10.12
N LEU A 152 3.57 -16.75 -8.81
CA LEU A 152 4.51 -17.17 -7.78
C LEU A 152 4.09 -18.45 -7.03
N GLY A 153 2.80 -18.82 -7.11
CA GLY A 153 2.20 -19.96 -6.43
C GLY A 153 1.22 -19.55 -5.32
N ALA A 154 0.18 -20.36 -5.11
CA ALA A 154 -0.96 -20.03 -4.25
C ALA A 154 -0.61 -19.73 -2.78
N ASN A 155 0.49 -20.30 -2.27
CA ASN A 155 0.95 -20.13 -0.88
C ASN A 155 2.22 -19.27 -0.79
N PHE A 156 2.57 -18.53 -1.84
CA PHE A 156 3.77 -17.72 -1.85
C PHE A 156 3.63 -16.53 -0.87
N PRO A 157 4.64 -16.20 -0.04
CA PRO A 157 4.55 -15.07 0.88
C PRO A 157 4.48 -13.74 0.14
N VAL A 158 3.30 -13.11 0.14
CA VAL A 158 3.03 -11.78 -0.42
C VAL A 158 2.64 -10.86 0.73
N VAL A 159 3.35 -9.74 0.85
CA VAL A 159 3.11 -8.71 1.87
C VAL A 159 3.15 -7.31 1.27
N GLY A 160 2.81 -6.29 2.05
CA GLY A 160 2.93 -4.91 1.64
C GLY A 160 1.79 -4.05 2.19
N GLY A 161 1.49 -3.00 1.44
CA GLY A 161 0.39 -2.07 1.69
C GLY A 161 -0.14 -1.58 0.36
N ALA A 162 -0.87 -0.47 0.33
CA ALA A 162 -1.32 0.17 -0.90
C ALA A 162 -1.08 1.68 -0.83
N ALA A 163 -0.95 2.31 -1.99
CA ALA A 163 -0.70 3.73 -2.09
C ALA A 163 -1.90 4.55 -1.59
N GLY A 164 -1.65 5.64 -0.87
CA GLY A 164 -2.64 6.59 -0.38
C GLY A 164 -2.43 7.98 -0.96
N ASP A 165 -3.33 8.91 -0.62
CA ASP A 165 -3.24 10.30 -1.06
C ASP A 165 -3.77 11.32 -0.03
N ASP A 166 -3.34 11.22 1.23
CA ASP A 166 -3.75 12.13 2.32
C ASP A 166 -5.28 12.25 2.50
N PHE A 167 -6.00 11.15 2.26
CA PHE A 167 -7.47 11.08 2.28
C PHE A 167 -8.15 12.05 1.28
N LEU A 168 -7.48 12.39 0.18
CA LEU A 168 -8.05 13.21 -0.89
C LEU A 168 -8.91 12.38 -1.85
N PHE A 169 -8.63 11.07 -1.98
CA PHE A 169 -9.34 10.12 -2.85
C PHE A 169 -9.40 10.57 -4.32
N LYS A 170 -8.32 11.15 -4.83
CA LYS A 170 -8.16 11.67 -6.19
C LYS A 170 -7.13 10.90 -7.01
N LYS A 171 -5.93 10.69 -6.45
CA LYS A 171 -4.81 10.12 -7.21
C LYS A 171 -3.69 9.67 -6.29
N THR A 172 -3.25 8.43 -6.49
CA THR A 172 -2.06 7.88 -5.81
C THR A 172 -0.90 7.69 -6.77
N TYR A 173 0.28 7.45 -6.23
CA TYR A 173 1.51 7.27 -6.98
C TYR A 173 2.27 6.04 -6.52
N GLN A 174 2.95 5.38 -7.45
CA GLN A 174 3.85 4.26 -7.22
C GLN A 174 5.23 4.61 -7.76
N TYR A 175 6.27 4.24 -7.02
CA TYR A 175 7.67 4.51 -7.36
C TYR A 175 8.38 3.19 -7.64
N CYS A 176 9.23 3.18 -8.67
CA CYS A 176 10.10 2.05 -8.98
C CYS A 176 11.35 2.56 -9.70
N ASP A 177 12.52 2.37 -9.10
CA ASP A 177 13.84 2.66 -9.67
C ASP A 177 13.92 4.05 -10.34
N GLY A 178 13.51 5.08 -9.58
CA GLY A 178 13.53 6.47 -10.06
C GLY A 178 12.32 6.89 -10.91
N LYS A 179 11.45 5.95 -11.33
CA LYS A 179 10.23 6.25 -12.08
C LYS A 179 9.04 6.45 -11.14
N VAL A 180 8.20 7.45 -11.44
CA VAL A 180 6.88 7.64 -10.85
C VAL A 180 5.78 7.19 -11.83
N SER A 181 4.76 6.51 -11.31
CA SER A 181 3.57 6.12 -12.07
C SER A 181 2.31 6.23 -11.19
N SER A 182 1.14 6.09 -11.81
CA SER A 182 -0.17 6.16 -11.15
C SER A 182 -1.10 5.13 -11.78
N GLY A 183 -2.01 4.53 -11.02
CA GLY A 183 -2.77 3.37 -11.47
C GLY A 183 -1.89 2.14 -11.73
N ALA A 184 -0.81 1.99 -10.95
CA ALA A 184 0.23 0.99 -11.14
C ALA A 184 0.45 0.13 -9.88
N VAL A 185 1.17 -0.98 -10.05
CA VAL A 185 1.68 -1.84 -8.97
C VAL A 185 3.19 -1.75 -8.99
N ALA A 186 3.79 -1.21 -7.93
CA ALA A 186 5.20 -1.40 -7.66
C ALA A 186 5.40 -2.68 -6.83
N GLY A 187 6.45 -3.44 -7.12
CA GLY A 187 6.75 -4.67 -6.40
C GLY A 187 8.25 -4.93 -6.28
N VAL A 188 8.63 -5.70 -5.27
CA VAL A 188 9.98 -6.21 -5.09
C VAL A 188 9.95 -7.67 -4.66
N GLY A 189 10.69 -8.51 -5.37
CA GLY A 189 10.98 -9.88 -4.99
C GLY A 189 12.29 -9.95 -4.19
N LEU A 190 12.27 -10.66 -3.08
CA LEU A 190 13.45 -10.90 -2.25
C LEU A 190 13.93 -12.34 -2.44
N SER A 191 15.23 -12.49 -2.69
CA SER A 191 15.92 -13.79 -2.81
C SER A 191 17.19 -13.81 -1.95
N GLY A 192 17.86 -14.96 -1.87
CA GLY A 192 19.05 -15.14 -1.04
C GLY A 192 18.82 -15.84 0.31
N LYS A 193 19.79 -15.70 1.21
CA LYS A 193 19.92 -16.46 2.46
C LYS A 193 19.49 -15.64 3.67
N PHE A 194 18.18 -15.48 3.84
CA PHE A 194 17.59 -14.78 5.00
C PHE A 194 16.43 -15.58 5.62
N SER A 195 15.91 -15.11 6.75
CA SER A 195 14.66 -15.63 7.33
C SER A 195 13.61 -14.53 7.29
N PHE A 196 12.36 -14.91 7.08
CA PHE A 196 11.24 -13.99 6.96
C PHE A 196 10.09 -14.43 7.86
N ALA A 197 9.45 -13.46 8.50
CA ALA A 197 8.21 -13.64 9.23
C ALA A 197 7.35 -12.38 9.04
N MET A 198 6.03 -12.56 9.10
CA MET A 198 5.06 -11.46 9.07
C MET A 198 4.08 -11.64 10.24
N GLY A 199 3.72 -10.52 10.86
CA GLY A 199 2.56 -10.42 11.74
C GLY A 199 1.62 -9.34 11.22
N VAL A 200 0.31 -9.58 11.34
CA VAL A 200 -0.73 -8.62 10.95
C VAL A 200 -1.69 -8.44 12.13
N ARG A 201 -2.00 -7.19 12.46
CA ARG A 201 -3.01 -6.84 13.46
C ARG A 201 -3.58 -5.45 13.13
N HIS A 202 -4.90 -5.30 13.21
CA HIS A 202 -5.57 -4.05 12.84
C HIS A 202 -6.08 -3.25 14.06
N GLY A 203 -6.23 -3.87 15.24
CA GLY A 203 -6.61 -3.15 16.47
C GLY A 203 -8.10 -2.81 16.62
N TRP A 204 -8.88 -2.78 15.52
CA TRP A 204 -10.35 -2.72 15.59
C TRP A 204 -10.97 -3.89 16.36
N MET A 205 -12.08 -3.62 17.05
CA MET A 205 -12.92 -4.61 17.71
C MET A 205 -14.35 -4.54 17.15
N PRO A 206 -15.10 -5.66 17.09
CA PRO A 206 -16.49 -5.64 16.67
C PRO A 206 -17.35 -4.77 17.58
N VAL A 207 -18.15 -3.89 16.97
CA VAL A 207 -19.11 -3.01 17.67
C VAL A 207 -20.57 -3.35 17.36
N SER A 208 -20.80 -4.36 16.51
CA SER A 208 -22.11 -4.80 16.05
C SER A 208 -22.25 -6.32 16.14
N GLN A 209 -23.49 -6.80 16.02
CA GLN A 209 -23.76 -8.22 15.80
C GLN A 209 -23.33 -8.61 14.37
N PRO A 210 -22.94 -9.89 14.13
CA PRO A 210 -22.65 -10.37 12.79
C PRO A 210 -23.84 -10.18 11.85
N MET A 211 -23.56 -9.71 10.64
CA MET A 211 -24.53 -9.50 9.56
C MET A 211 -24.13 -10.31 8.32
N LYS A 212 -25.07 -10.60 7.43
CA LYS A 212 -24.82 -11.37 6.21
C LYS A 212 -24.76 -10.47 4.99
N VAL A 213 -23.65 -10.49 4.26
CA VAL A 213 -23.62 -9.96 2.89
C VAL A 213 -24.54 -10.82 2.01
N THR A 214 -25.65 -10.25 1.56
CA THR A 214 -26.66 -10.95 0.76
C THR A 214 -26.46 -10.77 -0.75
N LYS A 215 -25.78 -9.69 -1.17
CA LYS A 215 -25.40 -9.47 -2.57
C LYS A 215 -24.12 -8.63 -2.66
N SER A 216 -23.14 -9.11 -3.42
CA SER A 216 -21.91 -8.37 -3.74
C SER A 216 -21.40 -8.74 -5.14
N LYS A 217 -20.57 -7.87 -5.71
CA LYS A 217 -19.84 -8.13 -6.96
C LYS A 217 -18.48 -7.43 -6.90
N GLY A 218 -17.41 -8.21 -6.97
CA GLY A 218 -16.05 -7.68 -6.83
C GLY A 218 -15.87 -6.98 -5.48
N ALA A 219 -15.44 -5.71 -5.51
CA ALA A 219 -15.25 -4.87 -4.32
C ALA A 219 -16.54 -4.17 -3.83
N VAL A 220 -17.67 -4.36 -4.53
CA VAL A 220 -18.93 -3.67 -4.25
C VAL A 220 -19.88 -4.58 -3.46
N VAL A 221 -20.30 -4.10 -2.28
CA VAL A 221 -21.33 -4.72 -1.45
C VAL A 221 -22.64 -4.00 -1.72
N HIS A 222 -23.61 -4.71 -2.33
CA HIS A 222 -24.90 -4.13 -2.68
C HIS A 222 -25.90 -4.22 -1.53
N THR A 223 -25.99 -5.40 -0.90
CA THR A 223 -26.93 -5.61 0.20
C THR A 223 -26.34 -6.40 1.35
N ILE A 224 -26.73 -6.01 2.56
CA ILE A 224 -26.45 -6.68 3.83
C ILE A 224 -27.80 -6.93 4.50
N ASP A 225 -28.05 -8.17 4.92
CA ASP A 225 -29.33 -8.64 5.48
C ASP A 225 -30.55 -8.22 4.64
N ASN A 226 -30.41 -8.33 3.31
CA ASN A 226 -31.42 -7.95 2.31
C ASN A 226 -31.80 -6.44 2.29
N LYS A 227 -31.04 -5.58 2.96
CA LYS A 227 -31.16 -4.12 2.88
C LYS A 227 -29.99 -3.51 2.09
N PRO A 228 -30.11 -2.28 1.55
CA PRO A 228 -28.98 -1.56 0.96
C PRO A 228 -27.79 -1.53 1.92
N ALA A 229 -26.56 -1.73 1.43
CA ALA A 229 -25.39 -1.87 2.29
C ALA A 229 -25.15 -0.65 3.19
N ILE A 230 -25.44 0.56 2.70
CA ILE A 230 -25.35 1.80 3.48
C ILE A 230 -26.19 1.80 4.76
N SER A 231 -27.28 1.02 4.81
CA SER A 231 -28.15 0.96 5.98
C SER A 231 -27.43 0.54 7.26
N VAL A 232 -26.34 -0.22 7.16
CA VAL A 232 -25.50 -0.57 8.33
C VAL A 232 -24.96 0.68 9.02
N TYR A 233 -24.51 1.67 8.24
CA TYR A 233 -24.00 2.92 8.78
C TYR A 233 -25.13 3.87 9.19
N GLU A 234 -26.25 3.86 8.47
CA GLU A 234 -27.42 4.66 8.83
C GLU A 234 -28.03 4.21 10.16
N ASP A 235 -28.19 2.90 10.35
CA ASP A 235 -28.69 2.29 11.59
C ASP A 235 -27.73 2.55 12.76
N TYR A 236 -26.41 2.49 12.51
CA TYR A 236 -25.39 2.68 13.56
C TYR A 236 -25.20 4.15 13.97
N PHE A 237 -25.27 5.10 13.02
CA PHE A 237 -25.03 6.53 13.30
C PHE A 237 -26.31 7.38 13.45
N GLY A 238 -27.49 6.84 13.15
CA GLY A 238 -28.76 7.52 13.33
C GLY A 238 -28.91 8.76 12.43
N SER A 239 -29.37 9.89 12.98
CA SER A 239 -29.62 11.14 12.22
C SER A 239 -28.38 11.75 11.54
N LYS A 240 -27.17 11.32 11.91
CA LYS A 240 -25.92 11.67 11.19
C LYS A 240 -25.79 10.94 9.84
N ALA A 241 -26.68 9.99 9.53
CA ALA A 241 -26.77 9.33 8.24
C ALA A 241 -26.93 10.29 7.05
N GLU A 242 -27.66 11.40 7.21
CA GLU A 242 -27.77 12.41 6.16
C GLU A 242 -26.44 13.12 5.89
N GLU A 243 -25.56 13.21 6.89
CA GLU A 243 -24.20 13.73 6.74
C GLU A 243 -23.28 12.73 6.03
N LEU A 244 -23.53 11.42 6.14
CA LEU A 244 -22.79 10.38 5.39
C LEU A 244 -22.92 10.54 3.87
N ARG A 245 -23.99 11.22 3.41
CA ARG A 245 -24.21 11.55 2.00
C ARG A 245 -23.57 12.89 1.59
N LYS A 246 -23.12 13.71 2.55
CA LYS A 246 -22.64 15.10 2.35
C LYS A 246 -21.12 15.27 2.61
N GLU A 247 -20.60 14.64 3.66
CA GLU A 247 -19.16 14.47 3.90
C GLU A 247 -18.66 13.21 3.19
N PRO A 248 -17.37 13.05 2.86
CA PRO A 248 -16.87 11.81 2.30
C PRO A 248 -17.08 10.70 3.33
N LEU A 249 -18.09 9.85 3.12
CA LEU A 249 -18.35 8.64 3.89
C LEU A 249 -17.05 7.90 4.22
N ALA A 250 -16.09 7.88 3.28
CA ALA A 250 -14.76 7.34 3.45
C ALA A 250 -14.05 7.78 4.75
N ARG A 251 -14.10 9.07 5.12
CA ARG A 251 -13.41 9.57 6.32
C ARG A 251 -13.99 9.00 7.61
N MET A 252 -15.31 8.89 7.71
CA MET A 252 -15.97 8.29 8.88
C MET A 252 -15.88 6.77 8.83
N ALA A 253 -16.14 6.17 7.68
CA ALA A 253 -16.20 4.73 7.50
C ALA A 253 -14.83 4.05 7.68
N ILE A 254 -13.72 4.73 7.41
CA ILE A 254 -12.38 4.24 7.75
C ILE A 254 -12.21 4.05 9.26
N THR A 255 -12.90 4.82 10.10
CA THR A 255 -12.88 4.58 11.56
C THR A 255 -13.80 3.44 12.01
N TYR A 256 -14.80 3.08 11.19
CA TYR A 256 -15.74 1.99 11.44
C TYR A 256 -15.82 1.04 10.23
N PRO A 257 -14.73 0.34 9.90
CA PRO A 257 -14.68 -0.47 8.68
C PRO A 257 -15.49 -1.75 8.85
N LEU A 258 -15.75 -2.43 7.74
CA LEU A 258 -16.46 -3.71 7.76
C LEU A 258 -15.47 -4.84 8.07
N GLY A 259 -15.74 -5.60 9.14
CA GLY A 259 -14.97 -6.80 9.48
C GLY A 259 -15.56 -8.04 8.82
N LEU A 260 -14.79 -8.70 7.94
CA LEU A 260 -15.15 -9.98 7.33
C LEU A 260 -14.53 -11.13 8.13
N LYS A 261 -15.36 -12.00 8.70
CA LYS A 261 -14.87 -13.23 9.33
C LYS A 261 -14.46 -14.21 8.25
N VAL A 262 -13.19 -14.61 8.27
CA VAL A 262 -12.64 -15.68 7.43
C VAL A 262 -12.50 -16.93 8.29
N PRO A 263 -12.91 -18.12 7.82
CA PRO A 263 -12.63 -19.37 8.51
C PRO A 263 -11.14 -19.50 8.82
N ASP A 264 -10.81 -20.08 9.97
CA ASP A 264 -9.44 -20.37 10.39
C ASP A 264 -8.51 -19.16 10.63
N LEU A 265 -9.03 -17.93 10.53
CA LEU A 265 -8.35 -16.71 10.99
C LEU A 265 -8.94 -16.23 12.31
N ASP A 266 -8.08 -15.93 13.28
CA ASP A 266 -8.48 -15.33 14.56
C ASP A 266 -8.99 -13.89 14.36
N GLU A 267 -8.20 -13.09 13.63
CA GLU A 267 -8.50 -11.69 13.29
C GLU A 267 -9.53 -11.57 12.15
N TYR A 268 -10.18 -10.41 12.06
CA TYR A 268 -11.09 -10.09 10.96
C TYR A 268 -10.31 -9.56 9.77
N LEU A 269 -10.76 -9.90 8.56
CA LEU A 269 -10.30 -9.19 7.38
C LEU A 269 -11.05 -7.86 7.27
N ILE A 270 -10.32 -6.76 7.38
CA ILE A 270 -10.90 -5.42 7.36
C ILE A 270 -11.16 -4.97 5.92
N ARG A 271 -12.31 -4.34 5.72
CA ARG A 271 -12.76 -3.75 4.45
C ARG A 271 -13.19 -2.32 4.69
N ASP A 272 -12.35 -1.38 4.26
CA ASP A 272 -12.61 0.05 4.42
C ASP A 272 -13.57 0.53 3.33
N PRO A 273 -14.74 1.09 3.68
CA PRO A 273 -15.62 1.71 2.68
C PRO A 273 -15.00 2.98 2.10
N ILE A 274 -15.03 3.11 0.78
CA ILE A 274 -14.46 4.26 0.06
C ILE A 274 -15.55 5.11 -0.58
N THR A 275 -16.52 4.49 -1.26
CA THR A 275 -17.62 5.22 -1.90
C THR A 275 -18.96 4.55 -1.68
N VAL A 276 -20.02 5.36 -1.79
CA VAL A 276 -21.40 4.88 -1.85
C VAL A 276 -22.09 5.46 -3.07
N ASP A 277 -22.81 4.60 -3.79
CA ASP A 277 -23.62 5.01 -4.93
C ASP A 277 -25.03 5.47 -4.50
N GLU A 278 -25.80 5.97 -5.46
CA GLU A 278 -27.17 6.44 -5.26
C GLU A 278 -28.14 5.35 -4.75
N ASN A 279 -27.82 4.07 -4.96
CA ASN A 279 -28.61 2.93 -4.51
C ASN A 279 -28.19 2.43 -3.12
N GLY A 280 -27.20 3.07 -2.50
CA GLY A 280 -26.67 2.68 -1.20
C GLY A 280 -25.72 1.48 -1.23
N ALA A 281 -25.17 1.13 -2.40
CA ALA A 281 -24.12 0.12 -2.49
C ALA A 281 -22.77 0.72 -2.07
N ILE A 282 -22.00 -0.05 -1.30
CA ILE A 282 -20.70 0.36 -0.76
C ILE A 282 -19.57 -0.25 -1.59
N THR A 283 -18.66 0.57 -2.10
CA THR A 283 -17.38 0.08 -2.65
C THR A 283 -16.34 0.11 -1.56
N CYS A 284 -15.74 -1.05 -1.27
CA CYS A 284 -14.66 -1.18 -0.29
C CYS A 284 -13.27 -1.09 -0.95
N ALA A 285 -12.29 -0.58 -0.23
CA ALA A 285 -10.89 -0.85 -0.52
C ALA A 285 -10.59 -2.36 -0.38
N ALA A 286 -9.61 -2.79 -1.14
CA ALA A 286 -9.26 -4.20 -1.29
C ALA A 286 -8.20 -4.67 -0.29
#